data_AF-A0A4R4T0R6-F1
#
_entry.id   AF-A0A4R4T0R6-F1
#
_cell.length_a   1.000
_cell.length_b   1.000
_cell.length_c   1.000
_cell.angle_alpha   90.00
_cell.angle_beta   90.00
_cell.angle_gamma   90.00
#
_symmetry.space_group_name_H-M   'P 1'
#
loop_
_entity.id
_entity.type
_entity.pdbx_description
1 polymer ?
#
loop_
_entity_poly.entity_id
_entity_poly.type
_entity_poly.pdbx_seq_one_letter_code
_entity_poly.pdbx_strand_id
1 'polypeptide(L)'
;PTPAPWPTVRALLLHGDHTGGAAAGSLPGESSRRARQARAGTGPLARLAAEAGATLQVVDTPSAAPMEQEPALGAAAVESALRHGWRLAEEAADAGVQLLVLGACGAGAETAAAAVLTATAGAEAPAVLSRVYTADGQIDDAAWMVRCAAVRDALHRTRQSSRDAKEVLAELGGGDVAVATGVLLGAAARRLPVLLDGPVGLAAGMISRDLAGQVRHWCLLADHGGQPAVRLAADVLGLTPLLDLRLDLGEGANALAALPLLRSVLSLAAALPSHPQLGGPDSDELDFTEPEPAGPGPTTTQPDFTGSEPAAPGPTTIQPDFTEAEPAAPGPTDTATEADPSGRRAG
;
A
#
# COMPACT_ATOMS: atom_id res chain seq x y z
N PRO A 1 26.56 9.35 11.69
CA PRO A 1 25.70 10.19 12.56
C PRO A 1 25.08 9.29 13.63
N THR A 2 25.03 9.74 14.88
CA THR A 2 24.34 8.99 15.94
C THR A 2 22.83 9.02 15.66
N PRO A 3 22.13 7.89 15.63
CA PRO A 3 20.67 7.88 15.50
C PRO A 3 20.09 8.68 16.67
N ALA A 4 19.13 9.56 16.39
CA ALA A 4 18.44 10.32 17.43
C ALA A 4 16.93 10.09 17.29
N PRO A 5 16.17 10.04 18.40
CA PRO A 5 14.73 9.96 18.36
C PRO A 5 14.16 11.19 17.65
N TRP A 6 13.14 11.00 16.81
CA TRP A 6 12.44 12.12 16.15
C TRP A 6 11.57 12.88 17.16
N PRO A 7 11.99 14.09 17.62
CA PRO A 7 11.23 14.84 18.61
C PRO A 7 10.02 15.51 17.96
N THR A 8 10.12 15.87 16.68
CA THR A 8 9.11 16.61 15.92
C THR A 8 8.65 15.76 14.74
N VAL A 9 7.40 15.30 14.83
CA VAL A 9 6.74 14.52 13.77
C VAL A 9 5.49 15.25 13.34
N ARG A 10 5.25 15.30 12.03
CA ARG A 10 4.05 15.90 11.45
C ARG A 10 3.35 14.88 10.56
N ALA A 11 2.13 14.54 10.91
CA ALA A 11 1.21 13.80 10.08
C ALA A 11 0.44 14.75 9.15
N LEU A 12 0.49 14.47 7.86
CA LEU A 12 -0.29 15.11 6.83
C LEU A 12 -1.45 14.16 6.49
N LEU A 13 -2.68 14.61 6.73
CA LEU A 13 -3.90 13.96 6.26
C LEU A 13 -4.39 14.68 5.01
N LEU A 14 -4.20 14.08 3.84
CA LEU A 14 -4.73 14.62 2.60
C LEU A 14 -6.22 14.30 2.48
N HIS A 15 -7.04 15.32 2.28
CA HIS A 15 -8.48 15.20 2.11
C HIS A 15 -8.87 15.54 0.68
N GLY A 16 -9.20 14.52 -0.11
CA GLY A 16 -9.55 14.66 -1.53
C GLY A 16 -10.57 13.62 -1.94
N ASP A 17 -11.74 14.06 -2.38
CA ASP A 17 -12.79 13.16 -2.86
C ASP A 17 -12.67 12.93 -4.37
N HIS A 18 -13.02 11.71 -4.79
CA HIS A 18 -13.18 11.29 -6.17
C HIS A 18 -14.66 11.09 -6.47
N THR A 19 -15.10 11.47 -7.66
CA THR A 19 -16.49 11.30 -8.09
C THR A 19 -16.63 10.08 -9.02
N GLY A 20 -17.87 9.73 -9.37
CA GLY A 20 -18.15 8.58 -10.24
C GLY A 20 -18.04 7.23 -9.54
N GLY A 21 -17.76 6.18 -10.32
CA GLY A 21 -17.67 4.80 -9.85
C GLY A 21 -16.52 4.57 -8.86
N ALA A 22 -15.50 5.43 -8.86
CA ALA A 22 -14.41 5.38 -7.90
C ALA A 22 -14.90 5.44 -6.44
N ALA A 23 -15.94 6.22 -6.16
CA ALA A 23 -16.51 6.42 -4.83
C ALA A 23 -17.65 5.44 -4.47
N ALA A 24 -17.91 4.41 -5.27
CA ALA A 24 -18.97 3.45 -4.97
C ALA A 24 -18.78 2.81 -3.59
N GLY A 25 -19.86 2.70 -2.82
CA GLY A 25 -19.83 2.20 -1.44
C GLY A 25 -19.23 3.15 -0.40
N SER A 26 -18.76 4.34 -0.79
CA SER A 26 -18.40 5.39 0.18
C SER A 26 -19.66 6.03 0.76
N LEU A 27 -19.69 6.21 2.08
CA LEU A 27 -20.77 6.94 2.75
C LEU A 27 -20.67 8.45 2.43
N PRO A 28 -21.73 9.09 1.91
CA PRO A 28 -21.70 10.51 1.57
C PRO A 28 -21.32 11.39 2.75
N GLY A 29 -20.33 12.26 2.56
CA GLY A 29 -19.87 13.23 3.57
C GLY A 29 -18.99 12.64 4.68
N GLU A 30 -18.70 11.34 4.66
CA GLU A 30 -17.92 10.67 5.71
C GLU A 30 -16.43 11.07 5.70
N SER A 31 -15.81 11.17 4.52
CA SER A 31 -14.45 11.72 4.37
C SER A 31 -14.36 13.13 4.94
N SER A 32 -15.29 14.00 4.54
CA SER A 32 -15.41 15.37 5.04
C SER A 32 -15.66 15.44 6.55
N ARG A 33 -16.43 14.51 7.12
CA ARG A 33 -16.65 14.41 8.58
C ARG A 33 -15.34 14.10 9.31
N ARG A 34 -14.60 13.09 8.85
CA ARG A 34 -13.30 12.70 9.42
C ARG A 34 -12.27 13.81 9.32
N ALA A 35 -12.18 14.47 8.16
CA ALA A 35 -11.31 15.63 7.96
C ALA A 35 -11.64 16.79 8.91
N ARG A 36 -12.93 17.12 9.12
CA ARG A 36 -13.35 18.13 10.11
C ARG A 36 -12.98 17.75 11.53
N GLN A 37 -13.21 16.49 11.92
CA GLN A 37 -12.82 15.99 13.24
C GLN A 37 -11.32 16.14 13.47
N ALA A 38 -10.52 15.67 12.51
CA ALA A 38 -9.06 15.76 12.53
C ALA A 38 -8.57 17.22 12.66
N ARG A 39 -9.12 18.16 11.89
CA ARG A 39 -8.81 19.61 12.01
C ARG A 39 -9.12 20.18 13.38
N ALA A 40 -10.21 19.73 13.99
CA ALA A 40 -10.62 20.17 15.32
C ALA A 40 -9.82 19.47 16.44
N GLY A 41 -8.86 18.59 16.13
CA GLY A 41 -8.15 17.80 17.12
C GLY A 41 -9.03 16.74 17.81
N THR A 42 -10.11 16.32 17.15
CA THR A 42 -11.09 15.35 17.65
C THR A 42 -11.14 14.11 16.76
N GLY A 43 -11.78 13.05 17.25
CA GLY A 43 -11.89 11.78 16.51
C GLY A 43 -10.68 10.87 16.68
N PRO A 44 -10.74 9.67 16.08
CA PRO A 44 -9.77 8.60 16.35
C PRO A 44 -8.36 8.94 15.86
N LEU A 45 -8.22 9.50 14.65
CA LEU A 45 -6.90 9.83 14.10
C LEU A 45 -6.19 10.93 14.90
N ALA A 46 -6.90 11.99 15.28
CA ALA A 46 -6.30 13.07 16.08
C ALA A 46 -5.87 12.58 17.47
N ARG A 47 -6.67 11.69 18.08
CA ARG A 47 -6.31 11.04 19.34
C ARG A 47 -5.05 10.19 19.18
N LEU A 48 -4.98 9.35 18.15
CA LEU A 48 -3.81 8.52 17.89
C LEU A 48 -2.56 9.35 17.60
N ALA A 49 -2.70 10.45 16.84
CA ALA A 49 -1.58 11.37 16.59
C ALA A 49 -1.07 12.01 17.90
N ALA A 50 -1.97 12.42 18.79
CA ALA A 50 -1.61 12.96 20.10
C ALA A 50 -0.92 11.91 20.99
N GLU A 51 -1.45 10.70 21.06
CA GLU A 51 -0.85 9.58 21.80
C GLU A 51 0.54 9.21 21.24
N ALA A 52 0.71 9.27 19.91
CA ALA A 52 1.98 9.07 19.24
C ALA A 52 2.90 10.30 19.28
N GLY A 53 2.53 11.40 19.92
CA GLY A 53 3.34 12.63 20.00
C GLY A 53 3.67 13.22 18.62
N ALA A 54 2.69 13.23 17.71
CA ALA A 54 2.78 13.81 16.37
C ALA A 54 1.77 14.96 16.22
N THR A 55 2.16 16.00 15.49
CA THR A 55 1.23 17.06 15.07
C THR A 55 0.41 16.56 13.88
N LEU A 56 -0.87 16.93 13.79
CA LEU A 56 -1.75 16.55 12.69
C LEU A 56 -2.14 17.80 11.89
N GLN A 57 -1.87 17.80 10.59
CA GLN A 57 -2.25 18.83 9.64
C GLN A 57 -3.12 18.21 8.56
N VAL A 58 -4.35 18.71 8.41
CA VAL A 58 -5.25 18.28 7.33
C VAL A 58 -5.08 19.22 6.13
N VAL A 59 -4.91 18.64 4.95
CA VAL A 59 -4.66 19.36 3.70
C VAL A 59 -5.79 19.04 2.72
N ASP A 60 -6.61 20.04 2.37
CA ASP A 60 -7.60 19.84 1.31
C ASP A 60 -6.92 19.81 -0.05
N THR A 61 -7.32 18.85 -0.88
CA THR A 61 -6.85 18.72 -2.26
C THR A 61 -8.00 18.93 -3.23
N PRO A 62 -7.72 19.29 -4.50
CA PRO A 62 -8.76 19.40 -5.51
C PRO A 62 -9.56 18.09 -5.62
N SER A 63 -10.88 18.21 -5.70
CA SER A 63 -11.78 17.08 -5.97
C SER A 63 -11.55 16.57 -7.39
N ALA A 64 -11.63 15.26 -7.56
CA ALA A 64 -11.39 14.59 -8.83
C ALA A 64 -12.69 14.24 -9.57
N ALA A 65 -12.68 14.48 -10.88
CA ALA A 65 -13.74 14.14 -11.81
C ALA A 65 -13.85 12.60 -11.98
N PRO A 66 -14.95 12.07 -12.54
CA PRO A 66 -15.11 10.63 -12.75
C PRO A 66 -14.12 10.12 -13.79
N MET A 67 -13.04 9.48 -13.34
CA MET A 67 -11.91 9.04 -14.17
C MET A 67 -12.32 8.11 -15.33
N GLU A 68 -13.43 7.39 -15.19
CA GLU A 68 -13.98 6.52 -16.23
C GLU A 68 -14.64 7.28 -17.40
N GLN A 69 -14.92 8.58 -17.24
CA GLN A 69 -15.57 9.42 -18.24
C GLN A 69 -14.63 10.51 -18.78
N GLU A 70 -13.84 11.12 -17.91
CA GLU A 70 -12.99 12.27 -18.24
C GLU A 70 -11.72 12.30 -17.36
N PRO A 71 -10.73 13.16 -17.66
CA PRO A 71 -9.55 13.28 -16.79
C PRO A 71 -9.93 13.67 -15.36
N ALA A 72 -9.42 12.92 -14.38
CA ALA A 72 -9.62 13.18 -12.95
C ALA A 72 -9.24 14.62 -12.55
N LEU A 73 -8.19 15.18 -13.15
CA LEU A 73 -7.75 16.56 -13.00
C LEU A 73 -7.20 17.14 -14.31
N GLY A 74 -7.40 18.44 -14.50
CA GLY A 74 -6.70 19.18 -15.55
C GLY A 74 -5.20 19.34 -15.27
N ALA A 75 -4.38 19.39 -16.32
CA ALA A 75 -2.92 19.48 -16.20
C ALA A 75 -2.42 20.64 -15.32
N ALA A 76 -3.05 21.81 -15.40
CA ALA A 76 -2.70 22.96 -14.55
C ALA A 76 -2.99 22.69 -13.06
N ALA A 77 -4.03 21.93 -12.75
CA ALA A 77 -4.37 21.54 -11.38
C ALA A 77 -3.37 20.51 -10.83
N VAL A 78 -2.92 19.56 -11.66
CA VAL A 78 -1.84 18.62 -11.30
C VAL A 78 -0.56 19.36 -10.95
N GLU A 79 -0.14 20.30 -11.80
CA GLU A 79 1.04 21.14 -11.54
C GLU A 79 0.92 21.96 -10.25
N SER A 80 -0.27 22.51 -10.00
CA SER A 80 -0.55 23.24 -8.76
C SER A 80 -0.49 22.33 -7.53
N ALA A 81 -1.07 21.13 -7.61
CA ALA A 81 -1.08 20.14 -6.54
C ALA A 81 0.33 19.63 -6.22
N LEU A 82 1.14 19.32 -7.23
CA LEU A 82 2.55 18.93 -7.07
C LEU A 82 3.35 20.04 -6.35
N ARG A 83 3.20 21.29 -6.79
CA ARG A 83 3.85 22.44 -6.12
C ARG A 83 3.35 22.64 -4.70
N HIS A 84 2.07 22.39 -4.44
CA HIS A 84 1.52 22.50 -3.09
C HIS A 84 2.13 21.45 -2.16
N GLY A 85 2.18 20.18 -2.59
CA GLY A 85 2.83 19.11 -1.83
C GLY A 85 4.30 19.41 -1.56
N TRP A 86 5.03 19.89 -2.57
CA TRP A 86 6.43 20.27 -2.41
C TRP A 86 6.62 21.33 -1.31
N ARG A 87 5.82 22.40 -1.35
CA ARG A 87 5.86 23.47 -0.32
C ARG A 87 5.55 22.95 1.08
N LEU A 88 4.60 22.02 1.23
CA LEU A 88 4.29 21.43 2.54
C LEU A 88 5.50 20.71 3.14
N ALA A 89 6.29 20.03 2.31
CA ALA A 89 7.52 19.37 2.77
C ALA A 89 8.63 20.38 3.10
N GLU A 90 8.77 21.47 2.33
CA GLU A 90 9.69 22.57 2.66
C GLU A 90 9.31 23.25 3.98
N GLU A 91 8.04 23.60 4.16
CA GLU A 91 7.51 24.20 5.39
C GLU A 91 7.72 23.29 6.60
N ALA A 92 7.58 21.98 6.44
CA ALA A 92 7.86 21.01 7.50
C ALA A 92 9.35 20.97 7.84
N ALA A 93 10.23 20.90 6.84
CA ALA A 93 11.67 20.89 7.03
C ALA A 93 12.17 22.18 7.70
N ASP A 94 11.66 23.34 7.29
CA ASP A 94 12.02 24.65 7.84
C ASP A 94 11.52 24.83 9.28
N ALA A 95 10.40 24.19 9.62
CA ALA A 95 9.90 24.09 10.99
C ALA A 95 10.67 23.06 11.85
N GLY A 96 11.72 22.42 11.31
CA GLY A 96 12.52 21.43 12.03
C GLY A 96 11.80 20.10 12.27
N VAL A 97 10.79 19.76 11.47
CA VAL A 97 10.18 18.42 11.48
C VAL A 97 11.24 17.40 11.04
N GLN A 98 11.34 16.28 11.77
CA GLN A 98 12.32 15.24 11.47
C GLN A 98 11.72 14.00 10.81
N LEU A 99 10.39 13.87 10.82
CA LEU A 99 9.66 12.81 10.10
C LEU A 99 8.29 13.34 9.69
N LEU A 100 7.92 13.07 8.43
CA LEU A 100 6.55 13.20 7.96
C LEU A 100 5.82 11.87 8.04
N VAL A 101 4.55 11.88 8.42
CA VAL A 101 3.62 10.76 8.20
C VAL A 101 2.67 11.19 7.10
N LEU A 102 2.48 10.36 6.08
CA LEU A 102 1.60 10.66 4.95
C LEU A 102 0.41 9.70 4.93
N GLY A 103 -0.77 10.26 5.17
CA GLY A 103 -2.04 9.57 5.08
C GLY A 103 -3.02 10.32 4.18
N ALA A 104 -4.08 9.63 3.75
CA ALA A 104 -5.14 10.22 2.96
C ALA A 104 -6.51 9.72 3.42
N CYS A 105 -7.52 10.60 3.31
CA CYS A 105 -8.92 10.25 3.46
C CYS A 105 -9.73 10.90 2.34
N GLY A 106 -10.66 10.14 1.75
CA GLY A 106 -11.40 10.60 0.60
C GLY A 106 -12.31 9.52 0.07
N ALA A 107 -13.51 9.90 -0.38
CA ALA A 107 -14.35 8.99 -1.13
C ALA A 107 -13.62 8.60 -2.42
N GLY A 108 -13.47 7.29 -2.67
CA GLY A 108 -12.81 6.77 -3.87
C GLY A 108 -11.29 6.97 -3.99
N ALA A 109 -10.62 7.56 -3.00
CA ALA A 109 -9.16 7.77 -3.00
C ALA A 109 -8.36 6.46 -3.15
N GLU A 110 -8.81 5.39 -2.50
CA GLU A 110 -8.22 4.05 -2.67
C GLU A 110 -8.41 3.52 -4.10
N THR A 111 -9.57 3.75 -4.71
CA THR A 111 -9.85 3.31 -6.09
C THR A 111 -8.96 4.05 -7.08
N ALA A 112 -8.76 5.36 -6.89
CA ALA A 112 -7.85 6.16 -7.70
C ALA A 112 -6.39 5.72 -7.54
N ALA A 113 -5.95 5.47 -6.30
CA ALA A 113 -4.64 4.90 -6.05
C ALA A 113 -4.47 3.54 -6.75
N ALA A 114 -5.47 2.67 -6.69
CA ALA A 114 -5.46 1.40 -7.40
C ALA A 114 -5.40 1.58 -8.93
N ALA A 115 -6.09 2.57 -9.50
CA ALA A 115 -5.99 2.88 -10.93
C ALA A 115 -4.56 3.30 -11.33
N VAL A 116 -3.92 4.16 -10.53
CA VAL A 116 -2.52 4.56 -10.72
C VAL A 116 -1.58 3.37 -10.64
N LEU A 117 -1.75 2.49 -9.65
CA LEU A 117 -0.93 1.29 -9.50
C LEU A 117 -1.13 0.32 -10.67
N THR A 118 -2.37 0.15 -11.13
CA THR A 118 -2.69 -0.70 -12.28
C THR A 118 -1.98 -0.17 -13.55
N ALA A 119 -2.02 1.14 -13.78
CA ALA A 119 -1.35 1.78 -14.91
C ALA A 119 0.20 1.70 -14.86
N THR A 120 0.78 1.83 -13.67
CA THR A 120 2.24 1.95 -13.47
C THR A 120 2.95 0.63 -13.18
N ALA A 121 2.26 -0.35 -12.62
CA ALA A 121 2.79 -1.69 -12.31
C ALA A 121 2.28 -2.79 -13.26
N GLY A 122 1.30 -2.50 -14.12
CA GLY A 122 0.74 -3.48 -15.06
C GLY A 122 -0.07 -4.59 -14.39
N ALA A 123 -0.67 -4.29 -13.24
CA ALA A 123 -1.56 -5.22 -12.53
C ALA A 123 -2.97 -5.22 -13.14
N GLU A 124 -3.85 -6.05 -12.58
CA GLU A 124 -5.28 -6.07 -12.90
C GLU A 124 -6.08 -5.46 -11.75
N ALA A 125 -7.11 -4.65 -12.06
CA ALA A 125 -7.86 -3.90 -11.05
C ALA A 125 -8.44 -4.79 -9.92
N PRO A 126 -9.04 -5.97 -10.21
CA PRO A 126 -9.56 -6.86 -9.16
C PRO A 126 -8.49 -7.43 -8.22
N ALA A 127 -7.22 -7.46 -8.64
CA ALA A 127 -6.12 -7.99 -7.85
C ALA A 127 -5.55 -6.95 -6.87
N VAL A 128 -5.76 -5.66 -7.14
CA VAL A 128 -5.22 -4.56 -6.33
C VAL A 128 -6.27 -3.88 -5.45
N LEU A 129 -7.54 -3.87 -5.86
CA LEU A 129 -8.63 -3.26 -5.11
C LEU A 129 -9.02 -4.09 -3.89
N SER A 130 -9.03 -3.46 -2.71
CA SER A 130 -9.59 -4.05 -1.50
C SER A 130 -11.11 -4.22 -1.61
N ARG A 131 -11.65 -5.16 -0.83
CA ARG A 131 -13.11 -5.36 -0.72
C ARG A 131 -13.76 -4.14 -0.09
N VAL A 132 -14.98 -3.85 -0.52
CA VAL A 132 -15.80 -2.79 0.06
C VAL A 132 -16.67 -3.41 1.15
N TYR A 133 -16.80 -2.72 2.27
CA TYR A 133 -17.64 -3.16 3.39
C TYR A 133 -18.76 -2.15 3.64
N THR A 134 -19.95 -2.65 3.95
CA THR A 134 -21.08 -1.84 4.41
C THR A 134 -20.84 -1.36 5.84
N ALA A 135 -21.67 -0.42 6.32
CA ALA A 135 -21.62 0.04 7.70
C ALA A 135 -21.80 -1.09 8.73
N ASP A 136 -22.49 -2.18 8.35
CA ASP A 136 -22.72 -3.37 9.17
C ASP A 136 -21.60 -4.42 9.04
N GLY A 137 -20.50 -4.09 8.35
CA GLY A 137 -19.33 -4.95 8.17
C GLY A 137 -19.51 -6.09 7.17
N GLN A 138 -20.55 -6.06 6.34
CA GLN A 138 -20.76 -7.05 5.28
C GLN A 138 -20.04 -6.64 4.00
N ILE A 139 -19.62 -7.61 3.18
CA ILE A 139 -18.99 -7.33 1.88
C ILE A 139 -20.05 -6.75 0.92
N ASP A 140 -19.74 -5.59 0.34
CA ASP A 140 -20.52 -4.94 -0.72
C ASP A 140 -19.88 -5.23 -2.08
N ASP A 141 -20.21 -6.40 -2.63
CA ASP A 141 -19.70 -6.81 -3.95
C ASP A 141 -20.19 -5.90 -5.08
N ALA A 142 -21.39 -5.31 -4.96
CA ALA A 142 -21.92 -4.40 -5.97
C ALA A 142 -21.08 -3.13 -6.06
N ALA A 143 -20.77 -2.51 -4.92
CA ALA A 143 -19.86 -1.35 -4.87
C ALA A 143 -18.45 -1.71 -5.37
N TRP A 144 -17.93 -2.88 -4.96
CA TRP A 144 -16.62 -3.35 -5.42
C TRP A 144 -16.57 -3.56 -6.94
N MET A 145 -17.61 -4.16 -7.53
CA MET A 145 -17.73 -4.33 -8.99
C MET A 145 -17.78 -2.99 -9.72
N VAL A 146 -18.48 -1.98 -9.19
CA VAL A 146 -18.52 -0.63 -9.76
C VAL A 146 -17.14 0.02 -9.71
N ARG A 147 -16.40 -0.11 -8.59
CA ARG A 147 -15.01 0.38 -8.50
C ARG A 147 -14.11 -0.31 -9.53
N CYS A 148 -14.21 -1.63 -9.68
CA CYS A 148 -13.46 -2.37 -10.69
C CYS A 148 -13.78 -1.90 -12.13
N ALA A 149 -15.07 -1.68 -12.42
CA ALA A 149 -15.51 -1.20 -13.72
C ALA A 149 -14.96 0.21 -14.02
N ALA A 150 -14.99 1.10 -13.03
CA ALA A 150 -14.44 2.46 -13.17
C ALA A 150 -12.95 2.44 -13.51
N VAL A 151 -12.14 1.63 -12.80
CA VAL A 151 -10.71 1.47 -13.11
C VAL A 151 -10.50 0.90 -14.51
N ARG A 152 -11.23 -0.15 -14.87
CA ARG A 152 -11.16 -0.75 -16.22
C ARG A 152 -11.47 0.27 -17.32
N ASP A 153 -12.55 1.03 -17.17
CA ASP A 153 -12.99 2.01 -18.17
C ASP A 153 -12.00 3.17 -18.27
N ALA A 154 -11.48 3.66 -17.16
CA ALA A 154 -10.44 4.70 -17.13
C ALA A 154 -9.16 4.24 -17.85
N LEU A 155 -8.71 3.00 -17.61
CA LEU A 155 -7.54 2.43 -18.31
C LEU A 155 -7.80 2.20 -19.80
N HIS A 156 -9.02 1.83 -20.17
CA HIS A 156 -9.39 1.71 -21.59
C HIS A 156 -9.34 3.07 -22.29
N ARG A 157 -9.93 4.10 -21.66
CA ARG A 157 -9.97 5.49 -22.16
C ARG A 157 -8.57 6.07 -22.36
N THR A 158 -7.65 5.75 -21.45
CA THR A 158 -6.28 6.30 -21.39
C THR A 158 -5.25 5.41 -22.08
N ARG A 159 -5.66 4.32 -22.74
CA ARG A 159 -4.76 3.39 -23.44
C ARG A 159 -3.82 4.06 -24.44
N GLN A 160 -4.27 5.13 -25.09
CA GLN A 160 -3.51 5.87 -26.11
C GLN A 160 -2.82 7.13 -25.55
N SER A 161 -3.07 7.46 -24.28
CA SER A 161 -2.45 8.58 -23.57
C SER A 161 -0.97 8.30 -23.29
N SER A 162 -0.19 9.35 -23.02
CA SER A 162 1.18 9.16 -22.56
C SER A 162 1.16 8.44 -21.21
N ARG A 163 2.17 7.61 -20.97
CA ARG A 163 2.43 7.02 -19.65
C ARG A 163 3.30 7.93 -18.77
N ASP A 164 3.45 9.20 -19.15
CA ASP A 164 4.16 10.18 -18.36
C ASP A 164 3.49 10.35 -16.99
N ALA A 165 4.30 10.42 -15.94
CA ALA A 165 3.82 10.41 -14.55
C ALA A 165 2.78 11.51 -14.25
N LYS A 166 2.92 12.69 -14.86
CA LYS A 166 1.96 13.80 -14.72
C LYS A 166 0.65 13.56 -15.44
N GLU A 167 0.69 12.85 -16.57
CA GLU A 167 -0.51 12.47 -17.32
C GLU A 167 -1.28 11.38 -16.57
N VAL A 168 -0.57 10.42 -15.96
CA VAL A 168 -1.20 9.43 -15.06
C VAL A 168 -1.91 10.10 -13.88
N LEU A 169 -1.29 11.12 -13.27
CA LEU A 169 -1.94 11.90 -12.21
C LEU A 169 -3.20 12.65 -12.70
N ALA A 170 -3.12 13.25 -13.90
CA ALA A 170 -4.23 13.98 -14.50
C ALA A 170 -5.40 13.06 -14.86
N GLU A 171 -5.09 11.87 -15.38
CA GLU A 171 -6.10 10.97 -15.92
C GLU A 171 -6.75 10.07 -14.86
N LEU A 172 -5.96 9.55 -13.93
CA LEU A 172 -6.37 8.50 -12.99
C LEU A 172 -6.20 8.89 -11.52
N GLY A 173 -5.19 9.71 -11.23
CA GLY A 173 -4.69 9.91 -9.87
C GLY A 173 -5.53 10.84 -9.00
N GLY A 174 -5.80 12.06 -9.46
CA GLY A 174 -6.51 13.07 -8.66
C GLY A 174 -5.63 13.90 -7.71
N GLY A 175 -6.28 14.77 -6.94
CA GLY A 175 -5.60 15.84 -6.19
C GLY A 175 -4.81 15.34 -4.99
N ASP A 176 -5.33 14.33 -4.31
CA ASP A 176 -4.71 13.65 -3.18
C ASP A 176 -3.41 12.96 -3.60
N VAL A 177 -3.43 12.16 -4.67
CA VAL A 177 -2.21 11.50 -5.19
C VAL A 177 -1.20 12.53 -5.71
N ALA A 178 -1.67 13.61 -6.37
CA ALA A 178 -0.78 14.66 -6.88
C ALA A 178 -0.12 15.48 -5.75
N VAL A 179 -0.85 15.86 -4.70
CA VAL A 179 -0.29 16.53 -3.52
C VAL A 179 0.65 15.58 -2.77
N ALA A 180 0.26 14.31 -2.55
CA ALA A 180 1.13 13.31 -1.95
C ALA A 180 2.45 13.16 -2.71
N THR A 181 2.40 13.07 -4.04
CA THR A 181 3.59 12.99 -4.91
C THR A 181 4.48 14.21 -4.70
N GLY A 182 3.89 15.41 -4.65
CA GLY A 182 4.62 16.65 -4.36
C GLY A 182 5.31 16.63 -2.99
N VAL A 183 4.63 16.12 -1.96
CA VAL A 183 5.20 15.96 -0.61
C VAL A 183 6.43 15.05 -0.66
N LEU A 184 6.34 13.89 -1.32
CA LEU A 184 7.47 12.96 -1.38
C LEU A 184 8.67 13.53 -2.14
N LEU A 185 8.42 14.24 -3.25
CA LEU A 185 9.46 14.92 -4.02
C LEU A 185 10.16 16.01 -3.19
N GLY A 186 9.39 16.88 -2.54
CA GLY A 186 9.92 17.94 -1.69
C GLY A 186 10.65 17.39 -0.46
N ALA A 187 10.10 16.35 0.18
CA ALA A 187 10.71 15.71 1.34
C ALA A 187 12.07 15.09 0.97
N ALA A 188 12.15 14.38 -0.17
CA ALA A 188 13.41 13.85 -0.66
C ALA A 188 14.44 14.95 -0.96
N ALA A 189 14.02 16.07 -1.56
CA ALA A 189 14.90 17.22 -1.82
C ALA A 189 15.41 17.87 -0.52
N ARG A 190 14.59 17.88 0.53
CA ARG A 190 14.93 18.41 1.86
C ARG A 190 15.57 17.38 2.79
N ARG A 191 15.79 16.13 2.34
CA ARG A 191 16.33 15.03 3.15
C ARG A 191 15.49 14.74 4.40
N LEU A 192 14.18 14.87 4.25
CA LEU A 192 13.18 14.62 5.29
C LEU A 192 12.55 13.25 5.04
N PRO A 193 12.71 12.26 5.93
CA PRO A 193 12.06 10.96 5.76
C PRO A 193 10.53 11.08 5.86
N VAL A 194 9.84 10.22 5.12
CA VAL A 194 8.38 10.10 5.09
C VAL A 194 7.98 8.67 5.40
N LEU A 195 7.13 8.49 6.41
CA LEU A 195 6.47 7.24 6.72
C LEU A 195 5.14 7.18 5.95
N LEU A 196 5.08 6.29 4.97
CA LEU A 196 3.93 6.08 4.10
C LEU A 196 2.90 5.18 4.79
N ASP A 197 1.63 5.46 4.53
CA ASP A 197 0.51 4.60 4.86
C ASP A 197 -0.52 4.58 3.72
N GLY A 198 -1.16 3.42 3.56
CA GLY A 198 -2.28 3.21 2.66
C GLY A 198 -1.98 3.39 1.16
N PRO A 199 -3.00 3.17 0.31
CA PRO A 199 -2.82 3.07 -1.13
C PRO A 199 -2.36 4.39 -1.76
N VAL A 200 -2.86 5.52 -1.27
CA VAL A 200 -2.53 6.86 -1.81
C VAL A 200 -1.05 7.19 -1.63
N GLY A 201 -0.49 6.90 -0.45
CA GLY A 201 0.95 7.12 -0.19
C GLY A 201 1.83 6.28 -1.12
N LEU A 202 1.43 5.03 -1.38
CA LEU A 202 2.15 4.12 -2.26
C LEU A 202 1.99 4.46 -3.74
N ALA A 203 0.78 4.86 -4.17
CA ALA A 203 0.55 5.37 -5.51
C ALA A 203 1.38 6.63 -5.78
N ALA A 204 1.45 7.54 -4.81
CA ALA A 204 2.35 8.69 -4.87
C ALA A 204 3.82 8.26 -4.96
N GLY A 205 4.24 7.24 -4.20
CA GLY A 205 5.58 6.67 -4.29
C GLY A 205 5.93 6.15 -5.69
N MET A 206 4.98 5.48 -6.36
CA MET A 206 5.13 5.00 -7.74
C MET A 206 5.27 6.14 -8.74
N ILE A 207 4.45 7.18 -8.64
CA ILE A 207 4.58 8.38 -9.48
C ILE A 207 5.91 9.10 -9.19
N SER A 208 6.28 9.24 -7.91
CA SER A 208 7.54 9.87 -7.52
C SER A 208 8.76 9.09 -8.01
N ARG A 209 8.70 7.75 -8.09
CA ARG A 209 9.76 6.93 -8.70
C ARG A 209 10.02 7.33 -10.16
N ASP A 210 8.94 7.54 -10.91
CA ASP A 210 9.02 7.86 -12.34
C ASP A 210 9.49 9.32 -12.57
N LEU A 211 9.21 10.23 -11.62
CA LEU A 211 9.68 11.62 -11.66
C LEU A 211 11.11 11.79 -11.10
N ALA A 212 11.46 11.08 -10.04
CA ALA A 212 12.73 11.15 -9.34
C ALA A 212 13.01 9.85 -8.55
N GLY A 213 13.66 8.87 -9.18
CA GLY A 213 13.87 7.53 -8.62
C GLY A 213 14.50 7.44 -7.23
N GLN A 214 15.22 8.49 -6.79
CA GLN A 214 15.86 8.54 -5.47
C GLN A 214 14.87 8.78 -4.31
N VAL A 215 13.62 9.19 -4.59
CA VAL A 215 12.61 9.47 -3.56
C VAL A 215 12.35 8.27 -2.67
N ARG A 216 12.40 7.04 -3.21
CA ARG A 216 12.16 5.81 -2.44
C ARG A 216 13.10 5.66 -1.23
N HIS A 217 14.31 6.21 -1.29
CA HIS A 217 15.28 6.14 -0.19
C HIS A 217 14.92 7.03 1.00
N TRP A 218 13.96 7.93 0.83
CA TRP A 218 13.40 8.78 1.87
C TRP A 218 12.03 8.28 2.36
N CYS A 219 11.56 7.15 1.84
CA CYS A 219 10.28 6.58 2.20
C CYS A 219 10.48 5.35 3.09
N LEU A 220 9.64 5.24 4.11
CA LEU A 220 9.49 4.05 4.94
C LEU A 220 8.03 3.60 4.83
N LEU A 221 7.77 2.31 4.87
CA LEU A 221 6.42 1.77 4.95
C LEU A 221 6.19 1.18 6.33
N ALA A 222 5.17 1.65 7.05
CA ALA A 222 4.88 1.16 8.39
C ALA A 222 4.36 -0.28 8.39
N ASP A 223 3.25 -0.50 7.68
CA ASP A 223 2.55 -1.77 7.55
C ASP A 223 1.81 -1.75 6.22
N HIS A 224 1.62 -2.90 5.59
CA HIS A 224 0.87 -2.96 4.34
C HIS A 224 -0.66 -3.10 4.54
N GLY A 225 -1.13 -3.23 5.79
CA GLY A 225 -2.54 -3.26 6.21
C GLY A 225 -3.37 -4.42 5.68
N GLY A 226 -2.74 -5.50 5.22
CA GLY A 226 -3.39 -6.53 4.41
C GLY A 226 -3.89 -6.09 3.03
N GLN A 227 -3.65 -4.84 2.62
CA GLN A 227 -4.17 -4.26 1.38
C GLN A 227 -3.34 -4.69 0.17
N PRO A 228 -3.94 -5.30 -0.87
CA PRO A 228 -3.21 -5.79 -2.04
C PRO A 228 -2.45 -4.70 -2.80
N ALA A 229 -3.08 -3.53 -2.99
CA ALA A 229 -2.47 -2.35 -3.60
C ALA A 229 -1.16 -1.94 -2.91
N VAL A 230 -1.17 -1.89 -1.58
CA VAL A 230 0.00 -1.46 -0.78
C VAL A 230 1.13 -2.47 -0.90
N ARG A 231 0.83 -3.78 -0.82
CA ARG A 231 1.82 -4.85 -1.00
C ARG A 231 2.49 -4.80 -2.37
N LEU A 232 1.69 -4.77 -3.44
CA LEU A 232 2.20 -4.70 -4.81
C LEU A 232 3.14 -3.49 -4.99
N ALA A 233 2.70 -2.32 -4.54
CA ALA A 233 3.49 -1.10 -4.69
C ALA A 233 4.77 -1.13 -3.85
N ALA A 234 4.70 -1.68 -2.64
CA ALA A 234 5.85 -1.87 -1.77
C ALA A 234 6.91 -2.76 -2.41
N ASP A 235 6.51 -3.89 -3.01
CA ASP A 235 7.40 -4.80 -3.74
C ASP A 235 8.09 -4.09 -4.91
N VAL A 236 7.32 -3.33 -5.69
CA VAL A 236 7.86 -2.58 -6.85
C VAL A 236 8.80 -1.45 -6.42
N LEU A 237 8.53 -0.79 -5.31
CA LEU A 237 9.37 0.28 -4.76
C LEU A 237 10.57 -0.25 -3.97
N GLY A 238 10.61 -1.55 -3.65
CA GLY A 238 11.61 -2.16 -2.78
C GLY A 238 11.48 -1.68 -1.33
N LEU A 239 10.27 -1.38 -0.88
CA LEU A 239 9.97 -0.96 0.49
C LEU A 239 9.51 -2.16 1.31
N THR A 240 10.39 -2.68 2.17
CA THR A 240 9.99 -3.68 3.16
C THR A 240 9.16 -3.01 4.25
N PRO A 241 7.92 -3.45 4.53
CA PRO A 241 7.15 -2.95 5.67
C PRO A 241 7.92 -3.14 6.98
N LEU A 242 7.85 -2.15 7.86
CA LEU A 242 8.47 -2.22 9.19
C LEU A 242 7.79 -3.25 10.08
N LEU A 243 6.47 -3.42 9.90
CA LEU A 243 5.60 -4.30 10.66
C LEU A 243 4.69 -5.11 9.72
N ASP A 244 4.19 -6.24 10.23
CA ASP A 244 3.14 -7.08 9.61
C ASP A 244 2.04 -7.39 10.64
N LEU A 245 1.40 -6.33 11.14
CA LEU A 245 0.23 -6.38 12.01
C LEU A 245 -1.08 -6.54 11.21
N ARG A 246 -1.04 -6.26 9.90
CA ARG A 246 -2.18 -6.37 8.97
C ARG A 246 -3.38 -5.53 9.42
N LEU A 247 -3.08 -4.32 9.90
CA LEU A 247 -4.07 -3.37 10.37
C LEU A 247 -4.63 -2.55 9.20
N ASP A 248 -5.95 -2.62 8.98
CA ASP A 248 -6.62 -1.83 7.95
C ASP A 248 -7.26 -0.55 8.54
N LEU A 249 -6.45 0.25 9.24
CA LEU A 249 -6.92 1.46 9.93
C LEU A 249 -7.04 2.67 8.98
N GLY A 250 -6.18 2.73 7.95
CA GLY A 250 -6.14 3.81 6.96
C GLY A 250 -5.71 5.17 7.51
N GLU A 251 -5.78 6.21 6.66
CA GLU A 251 -5.58 7.63 7.03
C GLU A 251 -4.24 8.02 7.66
N GLY A 252 -3.19 7.18 7.59
CA GLY A 252 -1.93 7.42 8.31
C GLY A 252 -1.89 6.75 9.68
N ALA A 253 -2.95 6.06 10.11
CA ALA A 253 -3.04 5.45 11.42
C ALA A 253 -2.03 4.30 11.61
N ASN A 254 -1.75 3.50 10.58
CA ASN A 254 -0.74 2.44 10.70
C ASN A 254 0.66 3.03 10.91
N ALA A 255 0.96 4.12 10.20
CA ALA A 255 2.20 4.86 10.36
C ALA A 255 2.32 5.51 11.75
N LEU A 256 1.24 6.10 12.27
CA LEU A 256 1.22 6.64 13.63
C LEU A 256 1.37 5.54 14.70
N ALA A 257 0.76 4.37 14.49
CA ALA A 257 0.87 3.24 15.41
C ALA A 257 2.29 2.65 15.48
N ALA A 258 3.06 2.72 14.39
CA ALA A 258 4.46 2.28 14.37
C ALA A 258 5.43 3.27 15.05
N LEU A 259 5.02 4.54 15.22
CA LEU A 259 5.92 5.61 15.66
C LEU A 259 6.51 5.42 17.07
N PRO A 260 5.76 4.98 18.09
CA PRO A 260 6.32 4.72 19.42
C PRO A 260 7.45 3.70 19.39
N LEU A 261 7.28 2.61 18.62
CA LEU A 261 8.30 1.57 18.47
C LEU A 261 9.58 2.14 17.83
N LEU A 262 9.43 2.90 16.74
CA LEU A 262 10.57 3.53 16.06
C LEU A 262 11.33 4.48 16.99
N ARG A 263 10.62 5.29 17.78
CA ARG A 263 11.25 6.19 18.78
C ARG A 263 11.97 5.43 19.89
N SER A 264 11.43 4.30 20.35
CA SER A 264 12.10 3.44 21.33
C SER A 264 13.39 2.86 20.76
N VAL A 265 13.37 2.36 19.52
CA VAL A 265 14.57 1.83 18.84
C VAL A 265 15.61 2.92 18.64
N LEU A 266 15.22 4.11 18.19
CA LEU A 266 16.14 5.24 18.03
C LEU A 266 16.72 5.72 19.36
N SER A 267 15.92 5.73 20.42
CA SER A 267 16.39 6.06 21.78
C SER A 267 17.44 5.06 22.26
N LEU A 268 17.19 3.78 22.05
CA LEU A 268 18.13 2.71 22.42
C LEU A 268 19.42 2.82 21.60
N ALA A 269 19.30 3.00 20.29
CA ALA A 269 20.45 3.12 19.39
C ALA A 269 21.29 4.40 19.67
N ALA A 270 20.67 5.46 20.19
CA ALA A 270 21.38 6.66 20.64
C ALA A 270 22.20 6.42 21.92
N ALA A 271 21.72 5.54 22.80
CA ALA A 271 22.32 5.28 24.11
C ALA A 271 23.40 4.19 24.09
N LEU A 272 23.36 3.28 23.10
CA LEU A 272 24.28 2.16 23.01
C LEU A 272 25.49 2.46 22.10
N PRO A 273 26.68 1.95 22.43
CA PRO A 273 27.82 1.96 21.50
C PRO A 273 27.53 1.08 20.27
N SER A 274 28.13 1.43 19.13
CA SER A 274 27.93 0.72 17.85
C SER A 274 28.37 -0.75 17.86
N HIS A 275 29.19 -1.14 18.84
CA HIS A 275 29.44 -2.51 19.21
C HIS A 275 29.25 -2.62 20.73
N PRO A 276 28.37 -3.49 21.25
CA PRO A 276 28.52 -3.91 22.63
C PRO A 276 29.90 -4.55 22.74
N GLN A 277 30.78 -3.98 23.56
CA GLN A 277 31.98 -4.70 23.98
C GLN A 277 31.49 -5.89 24.79
N LEU A 278 31.33 -7.04 24.12
CA LEU A 278 31.26 -8.35 24.78
C LEU A 278 32.66 -8.59 25.37
N GLY A 279 32.92 -7.98 26.53
CA GLY A 279 34.22 -7.96 27.21
C GLY A 279 34.65 -6.57 27.62
N GLY A 280 34.02 -6.01 28.66
CA GLY A 280 34.59 -4.91 29.44
C GLY A 280 35.56 -5.44 30.52
N PRO A 281 36.37 -4.60 31.17
CA PRO A 281 37.48 -5.01 32.04
C PRO A 281 37.09 -5.78 33.32
N ASP A 282 35.80 -5.98 33.57
CA ASP A 282 35.25 -6.87 34.59
C ASP A 282 34.68 -8.14 33.96
N SER A 283 35.40 -8.75 33.01
CA SER A 283 35.21 -10.16 32.70
C SER A 283 35.86 -11.00 33.81
N ASP A 284 35.37 -10.84 35.04
CA ASP A 284 35.39 -11.97 35.95
C ASP A 284 34.59 -13.04 35.24
N GLU A 285 35.27 -14.11 34.83
CA GLU A 285 34.64 -15.35 34.43
C GLU A 285 33.54 -15.63 35.45
N LEU A 286 32.27 -15.43 35.07
CA LEU A 286 31.18 -16.08 35.75
C LEU A 286 31.40 -17.55 35.45
N ASP A 287 32.20 -18.19 36.31
CA ASP A 287 32.37 -19.61 36.39
C ASP A 287 30.98 -20.16 36.69
N PHE A 288 30.23 -20.44 35.63
CA PHE A 288 28.94 -21.10 35.74
C PHE A 288 29.25 -22.54 36.09
N THR A 289 29.44 -22.78 37.39
CA THR A 289 29.55 -24.13 37.92
C THR A 289 28.15 -24.73 37.84
N GLU A 290 27.96 -25.66 36.89
CA GLU A 290 26.75 -26.45 36.80
C GLU A 290 26.53 -27.17 38.15
N PRO A 291 25.39 -26.97 38.83
CA PRO A 291 25.18 -27.61 40.12
C PRO A 291 25.10 -29.12 39.93
N GLU A 292 26.03 -29.84 40.57
CA GLU A 292 26.02 -31.31 40.65
C GLU A 292 24.62 -31.80 41.08
N PRO A 293 24.04 -32.78 40.35
CA PRO A 293 22.71 -33.26 40.66
C PRO A 293 22.70 -33.91 42.05
N ALA A 294 21.92 -33.32 42.96
CA ALA A 294 21.71 -33.86 44.29
C ALA A 294 20.85 -35.13 44.23
N GLY A 295 21.51 -36.29 44.17
CA GLY A 295 20.91 -37.60 44.43
C GLY A 295 20.86 -38.53 43.22
N PRO A 296 20.70 -39.85 43.44
CA PRO A 296 20.61 -40.81 42.35
C PRO A 296 19.35 -40.51 41.53
N GLY A 297 19.55 -40.05 40.29
CA GLY A 297 18.47 -39.84 39.35
C GLY A 297 17.62 -41.10 39.15
N PRO A 298 16.35 -40.95 38.76
CA PRO A 298 15.46 -42.09 38.59
C PRO A 298 16.04 -43.06 37.56
N THR A 299 16.04 -44.34 37.93
CA THR A 299 16.43 -45.50 37.15
C THR A 299 16.11 -45.34 35.67
N THR A 300 17.12 -45.49 34.82
CA THR A 300 16.99 -45.66 33.38
C THR A 300 16.17 -46.91 33.08
N THR A 301 14.88 -46.75 32.87
CA THR A 301 14.11 -47.75 32.11
C THR A 301 14.43 -47.49 30.65
N GLN A 302 15.31 -48.30 30.06
CA GLN A 302 15.46 -48.33 28.60
C GLN A 302 14.11 -48.73 27.98
N PRO A 303 13.60 -48.00 26.97
CA PRO A 303 12.60 -48.56 26.09
C PRO A 303 13.28 -49.55 25.13
N ASP A 304 12.83 -50.81 25.18
CA ASP A 304 13.11 -51.85 24.18
C ASP A 304 12.67 -51.36 22.80
N PHE A 305 13.62 -51.05 21.92
CA PHE A 305 13.36 -50.89 20.50
C PHE A 305 13.46 -52.25 19.80
N THR A 306 12.35 -53.00 19.80
CA THR A 306 12.11 -54.05 18.80
C THR A 306 11.02 -53.57 17.85
N GLY A 307 11.43 -53.04 16.69
CA GLY A 307 10.52 -52.55 15.66
C GLY A 307 11.24 -52.03 14.42
N SER A 308 11.41 -52.95 13.47
CA SER A 308 11.74 -52.83 12.03
C SER A 308 12.04 -51.44 11.44
N GLU A 309 13.24 -51.30 10.86
CA GLU A 309 13.66 -50.23 9.95
C GLU A 309 12.64 -50.00 8.81
N PRO A 310 12.22 -48.76 8.52
CA PRO A 310 11.52 -48.46 7.28
C PRO A 310 12.55 -48.36 6.14
N ALA A 311 12.33 -49.16 5.09
CA ALA A 311 13.16 -49.18 3.89
C ALA A 311 13.23 -47.81 3.20
N ALA A 312 14.43 -47.47 2.71
CA ALA A 312 14.69 -46.28 1.90
C ALA A 312 13.76 -46.21 0.66
N PRO A 313 13.26 -45.02 0.27
CA PRO A 313 12.42 -44.90 -0.90
C PRO A 313 13.25 -45.16 -2.17
N GLY A 314 12.85 -46.18 -2.92
CA GLY A 314 13.38 -46.47 -4.26
C GLY A 314 12.96 -45.42 -5.29
N PRO A 315 13.59 -45.39 -6.48
CA PRO A 315 13.34 -44.37 -7.48
C PRO A 315 11.95 -44.53 -8.10
N THR A 316 11.09 -43.53 -7.90
CA THR A 316 9.76 -43.47 -8.52
C THR A 316 9.90 -43.08 -10.00
N THR A 317 9.83 -44.07 -10.89
CA THR A 317 9.52 -43.82 -12.30
C THR A 317 8.04 -43.47 -12.42
N ILE A 318 7.74 -42.17 -12.50
CA ILE A 318 6.41 -41.71 -12.94
C ILE A 318 6.42 -41.72 -14.47
N GLN A 319 5.82 -42.75 -15.07
CA GLN A 319 5.35 -42.67 -16.46
C GLN A 319 4.18 -41.68 -16.51
N PRO A 320 4.19 -40.68 -17.42
CA PRO A 320 3.02 -39.85 -17.64
C PRO A 320 1.96 -40.63 -18.42
N ASP A 321 0.82 -40.89 -17.79
CA ASP A 321 -0.37 -41.43 -18.43
C ASP A 321 -1.05 -40.31 -19.23
N PHE A 322 -0.64 -40.14 -20.49
CA PHE A 322 -1.32 -39.29 -21.46
C PHE A 322 -2.53 -40.06 -21.99
N THR A 323 -3.71 -39.76 -21.45
CA THR A 323 -4.97 -40.13 -22.11
C THR A 323 -5.25 -39.06 -23.17
N GLU A 324 -4.93 -39.38 -24.42
CA GLU A 324 -5.25 -38.57 -25.59
C GLU A 324 -6.77 -38.43 -25.72
N ALA A 325 -7.28 -37.20 -25.73
CA ALA A 325 -8.70 -36.96 -25.99
C ALA A 325 -9.00 -37.32 -27.45
N GLU A 326 -9.88 -38.30 -27.67
CA GLU A 326 -10.36 -38.63 -29.01
C GLU A 326 -10.95 -37.37 -29.69
N PRO A 327 -10.61 -37.11 -30.96
CA PRO A 327 -11.17 -35.99 -31.69
C PRO A 327 -12.67 -36.22 -31.92
N ALA A 328 -13.49 -35.25 -31.49
CA ALA A 328 -14.92 -35.25 -31.74
C ALA A 328 -15.21 -35.40 -33.23
N ALA A 329 -16.00 -36.42 -33.58
CA ALA A 329 -16.47 -36.64 -34.94
C ALA A 329 -17.26 -35.42 -35.45
N PRO A 330 -17.12 -35.04 -36.74
CA PRO A 330 -17.88 -33.95 -37.31
C PRO A 330 -19.37 -34.33 -37.38
N GLY A 331 -20.20 -33.59 -36.63
CA GLY A 331 -21.65 -33.64 -36.76
C GLY A 331 -22.12 -33.13 -38.13
N PRO A 332 -23.31 -33.55 -38.58
CA PRO A 332 -23.70 -33.53 -39.98
C PRO A 332 -23.86 -32.13 -40.55
N THR A 333 -23.40 -31.99 -41.80
CA THR A 333 -23.55 -30.84 -42.68
C THR A 333 -25.00 -30.78 -43.18
N ASP A 334 -25.77 -29.80 -42.73
CA ASP A 334 -27.04 -29.44 -43.39
C ASP A 334 -26.78 -28.31 -44.39
N THR A 335 -26.67 -28.71 -45.66
CA THR A 335 -26.75 -27.86 -46.83
C THR A 335 -28.21 -27.63 -47.21
N ALA A 336 -28.67 -26.39 -47.15
CA ALA A 336 -29.79 -25.84 -47.93
C ALA A 336 -29.43 -24.37 -48.22
N THR A 337 -28.77 -24.06 -49.33
CA THR A 337 -29.32 -23.78 -50.68
C THR A 337 -30.45 -22.74 -50.71
N GLU A 338 -30.08 -21.56 -51.22
CA GLU A 338 -30.84 -20.54 -51.97
C GLU A 338 -32.13 -19.92 -51.39
N ALA A 339 -32.09 -18.60 -51.20
CA ALA A 339 -32.79 -17.68 -52.12
C ALA A 339 -32.36 -16.22 -51.88
N ASP A 340 -31.59 -15.70 -52.84
CA ASP A 340 -31.50 -14.28 -53.19
C ASP A 340 -32.83 -13.84 -53.84
N PRO A 341 -33.33 -12.62 -53.54
CA PRO A 341 -33.83 -11.83 -54.63
C PRO A 341 -33.28 -10.40 -54.61
N SER A 342 -32.45 -10.16 -55.63
CA SER A 342 -32.22 -8.88 -56.31
C SER A 342 -33.41 -7.91 -56.26
N GLY A 343 -33.12 -6.65 -55.91
CA GLY A 343 -34.10 -5.57 -55.95
C GLY A 343 -33.50 -4.17 -55.99
N ARG A 344 -32.58 -3.89 -56.92
CA ARG A 344 -32.23 -2.51 -57.31
C ARG A 344 -33.34 -1.91 -58.18
N ARG A 345 -33.96 -0.79 -57.73
CA ARG A 345 -34.41 0.37 -58.52
C ARG A 345 -34.47 1.57 -57.55
N ALA A 346 -33.58 2.56 -57.62
CA ALA A 346 -33.63 3.78 -58.44
C ALA A 346 -34.92 4.62 -58.25
N GLY A 347 -34.77 5.80 -57.65
CA GLY A 347 -35.79 6.81 -57.38
C GLY A 347 -35.30 7.78 -56.32
#